data_AF-A0A7Z9IM12-F1
#
_entry.id   AF-A0A7Z9IM12-F1
#
_cell.length_a   1.000
_cell.length_b   1.000
_cell.length_c   1.000
_cell.angle_alpha   90.00
_cell.angle_beta   90.00
_cell.angle_gamma   90.00
#
_symmetry.space_group_name_H-M   'P 1'
#
loop_
_entity.id
_entity.type
_entity.pdbx_description
1 polymer ?
#
loop_
_entity_poly.entity_id
_entity_poly.type
_entity_poly.pdbx_seq_one_letter_code
_entity_poly.pdbx_strand_id
1 'polypeptide(L)'
;TRLVTHENQQGHHYRLRILEFLPGTLLAEINPRSDALLMNLGERMAELASVLGAYPDHPPPRVNFVWALGQAGNIMEKSLSVLGSPQRALIELTLEDFLDNERDFLGLGSQIIHGDVNDHNVLVSLNKEGQTRISGIIDLGDAHSAPRVFDLAIAIAYGI
;
A
#
# COMPACT_ATOMS: atom_id res chain seq x y z
N THR A 1 -6.20 14.37 11.61
CA THR A 1 -4.72 14.38 11.76
C THR A 1 -4.26 15.70 12.31
N ARG A 2 -3.40 15.71 13.33
CA ARG A 2 -2.74 16.92 13.85
C ARG A 2 -1.23 16.79 13.69
N LEU A 3 -0.57 17.81 13.14
CA LEU A 3 0.89 17.91 13.12
C LEU A 3 1.35 18.78 14.28
N VAL A 4 2.33 18.31 15.05
CA VAL A 4 2.90 19.01 16.21
C VAL A 4 4.41 19.02 16.09
N THR A 5 5.06 20.11 16.45
CA THR A 5 6.53 20.17 16.57
C THR A 5 6.90 20.05 18.04
N HIS A 6 7.85 19.17 18.35
CA HIS A 6 8.40 19.01 19.70
C HIS A 6 9.89 19.30 19.65
N GLU A 7 10.37 20.16 20.55
CA GLU A 7 11.80 20.40 20.75
C GLU A 7 12.26 19.63 21.98
N ASN A 8 13.33 18.83 21.85
CA ASN A 8 13.90 18.12 22.98
C ASN A 8 14.83 19.04 23.81
N GLN A 9 15.32 18.54 24.94
CA GLN A 9 16.22 19.29 25.84
C GLN A 9 17.57 19.70 25.20
N GLN A 10 17.93 19.12 24.06
CA GLN A 10 19.16 19.42 23.31
C GLN A 10 18.92 20.40 22.15
N GLY A 11 17.69 20.89 21.96
CA GLY A 11 17.32 21.81 20.88
C GLY A 11 16.99 21.12 19.54
N HIS A 12 16.85 19.79 19.50
CA HIS A 12 16.42 19.10 18.28
C HIS A 12 14.90 19.17 18.10
N HIS A 13 14.46 19.54 16.90
CA HIS A 13 13.04 19.59 16.54
C HIS A 13 12.57 18.28 15.88
N TYR A 14 11.46 17.75 16.37
CA TYR A 14 10.77 16.57 15.85
C TYR A 14 9.38 16.95 15.36
N ARG A 15 8.97 16.41 14.22
CA ARG A 15 7.60 16.53 13.71
C ARG A 15 6.81 15.28 14.10
N LEU A 16 5.71 15.48 14.81
CA LEU A 16 4.82 14.42 15.28
C LEU A 16 3.51 14.50 14.51
N ARG A 17 3.03 13.35 14.00
CA ARG A 17 1.71 13.21 13.39
C ARG A 17 0.82 12.43 14.35
N ILE A 18 -0.20 13.10 14.90
CA ILE A 18 -1.18 12.51 15.79
C ILE A 18 -2.39 12.06 14.97
N LEU A 19 -2.75 10.80 15.14
CA LEU A 19 -3.85 10.12 14.46
C LEU A 19 -4.86 9.62 15.48
N GLU A 20 -6.09 9.42 15.02
CA GLU A 20 -7.12 8.73 15.79
C GLU A 20 -6.90 7.22 15.69
N PHE A 21 -7.01 6.52 16.81
CA PHE A 21 -6.92 5.07 16.82
C PHE A 21 -8.21 4.46 16.27
N LEU A 22 -8.10 3.60 15.27
CA LEU A 22 -9.23 2.84 14.74
C LEU A 22 -9.26 1.45 15.37
N PRO A 23 -10.35 1.07 16.05
CA PRO A 23 -10.47 -0.27 16.62
C PRO A 23 -10.66 -1.32 15.53
N GLY A 24 -10.02 -2.47 15.70
CA GLY A 24 -10.13 -3.61 14.80
C GLY A 24 -9.00 -4.60 15.05
N THR A 25 -9.13 -5.77 14.45
CA THR A 25 -8.10 -6.81 14.37
C THR A 25 -7.43 -6.69 13.01
N LEU A 26 -6.11 -6.91 12.92
CA LEU A 26 -5.43 -6.89 11.61
C LEU A 26 -5.92 -8.05 10.75
N LEU A 27 -6.06 -7.84 9.43
CA LEU A 27 -6.38 -8.94 8.50
C LEU A 27 -5.32 -10.05 8.55
N ALA A 28 -4.06 -9.70 8.83
CA ALA A 28 -2.94 -10.63 9.07
C ALA A 28 -3.22 -11.63 10.21
N GLU A 29 -4.07 -11.27 11.18
CA GLU A 29 -4.41 -12.11 12.33
C GLU A 29 -5.68 -12.96 12.10
N ILE A 30 -6.37 -12.77 10.97
CA ILE A 30 -7.59 -13.50 10.64
C ILE A 30 -7.25 -14.76 9.87
N ASN A 31 -7.56 -15.93 10.46
CA ASN A 31 -7.43 -17.23 9.83
C ASN A 31 -8.52 -18.20 10.36
N PRO A 32 -9.34 -18.84 9.50
CA PRO A 32 -9.37 -18.69 8.04
C PRO A 32 -9.99 -17.35 7.60
N ARG A 33 -9.54 -16.87 6.43
CA ARG A 33 -10.19 -15.77 5.71
C ARG A 33 -11.31 -16.36 4.87
N SER A 34 -12.55 -15.97 5.14
CA SER A 34 -13.70 -16.47 4.38
C SER A 34 -13.81 -15.78 3.02
N ASP A 35 -14.38 -16.46 2.03
CA ASP A 35 -14.67 -15.87 0.72
C ASP A 35 -15.51 -14.58 0.85
N ALA A 36 -16.43 -14.54 1.82
CA ALA A 36 -17.23 -13.36 2.11
C ALA A 36 -16.38 -12.18 2.59
N LEU A 37 -15.36 -12.44 3.44
CA LEU A 37 -14.44 -11.40 3.90
C LEU A 37 -13.55 -10.90 2.76
N LEU A 38 -13.07 -11.78 1.89
CA LEU A 38 -12.25 -11.42 0.72
C LEU A 38 -13.06 -10.66 -0.34
N MET A 39 -14.32 -11.04 -0.55
CA MET A 39 -15.25 -10.27 -1.38
C MET A 39 -15.43 -8.86 -0.80
N ASN A 40 -15.63 -8.77 0.52
CA ASN A 40 -15.75 -7.48 1.18
C ASN A 40 -14.46 -6.65 1.09
N LEU A 41 -13.27 -7.28 1.17
CA LEU A 41 -12.00 -6.60 0.90
C LEU A 41 -11.99 -5.99 -0.51
N GLY A 42 -12.39 -6.75 -1.53
CA GLY A 42 -12.51 -6.24 -2.90
C GLY A 42 -13.46 -5.04 -3.02
N GLU A 43 -14.62 -5.10 -2.37
CA GLU A 43 -15.57 -3.97 -2.31
C GLU A 43 -14.95 -2.73 -1.67
N ARG A 44 -14.29 -2.87 -0.51
CA ARG A 44 -13.65 -1.74 0.18
C ARG A 44 -12.47 -1.17 -0.61
N MET A 45 -11.73 -2.01 -1.33
CA MET A 45 -10.66 -1.57 -2.23
C MET A 45 -11.22 -0.77 -3.41
N ALA A 46 -12.37 -1.18 -3.97
CA ALA A 46 -13.03 -0.42 -5.01
C ALA A 46 -13.52 0.95 -4.52
N GLU A 47 -14.10 1.00 -3.31
CA GLU A 47 -14.49 2.26 -2.66
C GLU A 47 -13.28 3.17 -2.43
N LEU A 48 -12.19 2.64 -1.85
CA LEU A 48 -10.96 3.39 -1.60
C LEU A 48 -10.39 3.95 -2.90
N ALA A 49 -10.26 3.11 -3.94
CA ALA A 49 -9.76 3.54 -5.24
C ALA A 49 -10.62 4.63 -5.88
N SER A 50 -11.95 4.57 -5.71
CA SER A 50 -12.85 5.61 -6.22
C SER A 50 -12.68 6.94 -5.47
N VAL A 51 -12.51 6.89 -4.15
CA VAL A 51 -12.31 8.09 -3.32
C VAL A 51 -10.95 8.73 -3.64
N LEU A 52 -9.89 7.93 -3.71
CA LEU A 52 -8.55 8.43 -4.04
C LEU A 52 -8.48 8.99 -5.47
N GLY A 53 -9.17 8.36 -6.43
CA GLY A 53 -9.27 8.86 -7.81
C GLY A 53 -10.06 10.16 -7.98
N ALA A 54 -10.90 10.52 -7.00
CA ALA A 54 -11.62 11.79 -7.01
C ALA A 54 -10.76 12.97 -6.51
N TYR A 55 -9.61 12.71 -5.88
CA TYR A 55 -8.68 13.78 -5.55
C TYR A 55 -8.03 14.30 -6.83
N PRO A 56 -7.91 15.62 -7.00
CA PRO A 56 -7.22 16.19 -8.14
C PRO A 56 -5.82 15.59 -8.23
N ASP A 57 -5.48 15.11 -9.43
CA ASP A 57 -4.12 14.74 -9.74
C ASP A 57 -3.22 15.95 -9.45
N HIS A 58 -2.04 15.69 -8.90
CA HIS A 58 -0.99 16.66 -8.54
C HIS A 58 -1.04 17.36 -7.16
N PRO A 59 -1.11 16.63 -6.01
CA PRO A 59 -0.25 17.03 -4.89
C PRO A 59 1.21 17.09 -5.39
N PRO A 60 2.08 17.97 -4.86
CA PRO A 60 3.47 18.07 -5.33
C PRO A 60 4.05 16.66 -5.45
N PRO A 61 4.58 16.27 -6.63
CA PRO A 61 5.07 14.92 -6.83
C PRO A 61 6.09 14.63 -5.74
N ARG A 62 5.97 13.47 -5.09
CA ARG A 62 6.96 13.03 -4.11
C ARG A 62 8.26 12.75 -4.87
N VAL A 63 9.14 13.74 -4.93
CA VAL A 63 10.44 13.64 -5.60
C VAL A 63 11.30 12.61 -4.87
N ASN A 64 11.94 11.71 -5.62
CA ASN A 64 12.81 10.64 -5.10
C ASN A 64 12.12 9.68 -4.11
N PHE A 65 10.82 9.43 -4.29
CA PHE A 65 10.10 8.48 -3.46
C PHE A 65 10.42 7.04 -3.88
N VAL A 66 11.30 6.38 -3.13
CA VAL A 66 11.76 5.01 -3.43
C VAL A 66 10.66 3.95 -3.35
N TRP A 67 9.55 4.26 -2.67
CA TRP A 67 8.37 3.39 -2.59
C TRP A 67 7.36 3.63 -3.73
N ALA A 68 7.67 4.49 -4.70
CA ALA A 68 6.84 4.64 -5.88
C ALA A 68 6.89 3.36 -6.72
N LEU A 69 5.78 2.63 -6.78
CA LEU A 69 5.71 1.31 -7.43
C LEU A 69 6.01 1.37 -8.92
N GLY A 70 5.68 2.49 -9.58
CA GLY A 70 6.03 2.69 -11.00
C GLY A 70 7.55 2.78 -11.25
N GLN A 71 8.37 2.91 -10.20
CA GLN A 71 9.82 2.93 -10.27
C GLN A 71 10.45 1.66 -9.67
N ALA A 72 9.65 0.62 -9.37
CA ALA A 72 10.13 -0.58 -8.69
C ALA A 72 11.25 -1.29 -9.46
N GLY A 73 11.18 -1.36 -10.79
CA GLY A 73 12.25 -1.93 -11.63
C GLY A 73 13.62 -1.29 -11.38
N ASN A 74 13.67 0.05 -11.33
CA ASN A 74 14.89 0.80 -11.04
C ASN A 74 15.46 0.52 -9.64
N ILE A 75 14.58 0.23 -8.65
CA ILE A 75 15.00 -0.11 -7.28
C ILE A 75 15.51 -1.55 -7.23
N MET A 76 14.81 -2.49 -7.87
CA MET A 76 15.23 -3.88 -7.96
C MET A 76 16.62 -3.99 -8.59
N GLU A 77 16.84 -3.35 -9.74
CA GLU A 77 18.12 -3.35 -10.45
C GLU A 77 19.28 -2.85 -9.57
N LYS A 78 19.09 -1.71 -8.88
CA LYS A 78 20.11 -1.13 -7.99
C LYS A 78 20.42 -2.00 -6.78
N SER A 79 19.44 -2.77 -6.31
CA SER A 79 19.55 -3.62 -5.12
C SER A 79 20.03 -5.04 -5.41
N LEU A 80 20.17 -5.46 -6.68
CA LEU A 80 20.64 -6.82 -7.00
C LEU A 80 21.99 -7.17 -6.38
N SER A 81 22.87 -6.18 -6.24
CA SER A 81 24.22 -6.38 -5.70
C SER A 81 24.26 -6.72 -4.21
N VAL A 82 23.20 -6.43 -3.45
CA VAL A 82 23.13 -6.71 -2.01
C VAL A 82 22.52 -8.07 -1.68
N LEU A 83 22.00 -8.79 -2.69
CA LEU A 83 21.32 -10.08 -2.51
C LEU A 83 22.27 -11.27 -2.70
N GLY A 84 22.04 -12.34 -1.93
CA GLY A 84 22.72 -13.63 -2.13
C GLY A 84 22.19 -14.39 -3.36
N SER A 85 22.95 -15.35 -3.88
CA SER A 85 22.68 -15.98 -5.19
C SER A 85 21.27 -16.54 -5.38
N PRO A 86 20.65 -17.28 -4.43
CA PRO A 86 19.29 -17.80 -4.63
C PRO A 86 18.21 -16.73 -4.69
N GLN A 87 18.31 -15.71 -3.82
CA GLN A 87 17.37 -14.58 -3.79
C GLN A 87 17.54 -13.71 -5.03
N ARG A 88 18.80 -13.47 -5.42
CA ARG A 88 19.15 -12.68 -6.59
C ARG A 88 18.53 -13.26 -7.86
N ALA A 89 18.64 -14.57 -8.08
CA ALA A 89 18.05 -15.22 -9.26
C ALA A 89 16.52 -15.03 -9.35
N LEU A 90 15.81 -15.12 -8.22
CA LEU A 90 14.36 -14.89 -8.17
C LEU A 90 13.99 -13.44 -8.49
N ILE A 91 14.76 -12.48 -7.96
CA ILE A 91 14.54 -11.05 -8.22
C ILE A 91 14.93 -10.68 -9.65
N GLU A 92 15.97 -11.29 -10.23
CA GLU A 92 16.34 -11.09 -11.64
C GLU A 92 15.21 -11.55 -12.58
N LEU A 93 14.59 -12.72 -12.32
CA LEU A 93 13.43 -13.19 -13.08
C LEU A 93 12.23 -12.22 -12.94
N THR A 94 11.93 -11.80 -11.72
CA THR A 94 10.84 -10.85 -11.46
C THR A 94 11.09 -9.50 -12.13
N LEU A 95 12.36 -9.05 -12.15
CA LEU A 95 12.76 -7.80 -12.79
C LEU A 95 12.61 -7.89 -14.31
N GLU A 96 13.01 -9.00 -14.92
CA GLU A 96 12.82 -9.24 -16.35
C GLU A 96 11.33 -9.18 -16.72
N ASP A 97 10.49 -9.93 -16.00
CA ASP A 97 9.04 -9.92 -16.20
C ASP A 97 8.44 -8.51 -15.99
N PHE A 98 8.90 -7.77 -14.98
CA PHE A 98 8.44 -6.41 -14.71
C PHE A 98 8.77 -5.48 -15.89
N LEU A 99 10.02 -5.50 -16.37
CA LEU A 99 10.48 -4.62 -17.44
C LEU A 99 9.80 -4.93 -18.78
N ASP A 100 9.55 -6.21 -19.06
CA ASP A 100 8.85 -6.65 -20.27
C ASP A 100 7.39 -6.15 -20.32
N ASN A 101 6.75 -6.00 -19.15
CA ASN A 101 5.36 -5.58 -19.04
C ASN A 101 5.18 -4.11 -18.61
N GLU A 102 6.27 -3.38 -18.33
CA GLU A 102 6.23 -2.06 -17.69
C GLU A 102 5.36 -1.06 -18.43
N ARG A 103 5.50 -1.01 -19.76
CA ARG A 103 4.74 -0.09 -20.60
C ARG A 103 3.24 -0.35 -20.55
N ASP A 104 2.85 -1.62 -20.44
CA ASP A 104 1.45 -2.02 -20.49
C ASP A 104 0.73 -1.59 -19.21
N PHE A 105 1.27 -1.93 -18.04
CA PHE A 105 0.61 -1.58 -16.78
C PHE A 105 0.75 -0.09 -16.43
N LEU A 106 1.86 0.58 -16.76
CA LEU A 106 1.97 2.04 -16.59
C LEU A 106 1.05 2.80 -17.54
N GLY A 107 0.66 2.18 -18.67
CA GLY A 107 -0.28 2.74 -19.65
C GLY A 107 -1.75 2.72 -19.23
N LEU A 108 -2.12 2.06 -18.12
CA LEU A 108 -3.51 1.90 -17.67
C LEU A 108 -4.14 3.18 -17.08
N GLY A 109 -3.41 4.29 -17.08
CA GLY A 109 -3.82 5.55 -16.45
C GLY A 109 -3.51 5.57 -14.95
N SER A 110 -3.16 6.74 -14.43
CA SER A 110 -2.77 6.92 -13.03
C SER A 110 -3.85 7.62 -12.22
N GLN A 111 -3.82 7.36 -10.91
CA GLN A 111 -4.50 8.15 -9.89
C GLN A 111 -3.71 8.03 -8.58
N ILE A 112 -4.13 8.75 -7.54
CA ILE A 112 -3.63 8.45 -6.20
C ILE A 112 -4.05 7.03 -5.81
N ILE A 113 -3.09 6.24 -5.35
CA ILE A 113 -3.28 4.93 -4.74
C ILE A 113 -2.81 4.97 -3.29
N HIS A 114 -3.18 3.94 -2.50
CA HIS A 114 -2.63 3.74 -1.16
C HIS A 114 -1.16 3.34 -1.21
N GLY A 115 -0.79 2.45 -2.13
CA GLY A 115 0.58 2.01 -2.38
C GLY A 115 1.10 0.91 -1.46
N ASP A 116 0.32 0.47 -0.48
CA ASP A 116 0.74 -0.53 0.52
C ASP A 116 -0.45 -1.18 1.26
N VAL A 117 -1.48 -1.64 0.53
CA VAL A 117 -2.64 -2.30 1.15
C VAL A 117 -2.34 -3.77 1.48
N ASN A 118 -1.32 -4.00 2.29
CA ASN A 118 -1.02 -5.29 2.87
C ASN A 118 -1.97 -5.62 4.04
N ASP A 119 -1.96 -6.87 4.49
CA ASP A 119 -2.86 -7.38 5.52
C ASP A 119 -2.60 -6.85 6.95
N HIS A 120 -1.47 -6.17 7.18
CA HIS A 120 -1.22 -5.41 8.41
C HIS A 120 -1.81 -3.98 8.37
N ASN A 121 -2.12 -3.47 7.18
CA ASN A 121 -2.75 -2.16 6.98
C ASN A 121 -4.28 -2.25 6.80
N VAL A 122 -4.84 -3.44 6.91
CA VAL A 122 -6.28 -3.69 6.81
C VAL A 122 -6.84 -4.12 8.17
N LEU A 123 -7.87 -3.42 8.61
CA LEU A 123 -8.57 -3.71 9.86
C LEU A 123 -9.86 -4.49 9.59
N VAL A 124 -10.15 -5.42 10.48
CA VAL A 124 -11.34 -6.27 10.48
C VAL A 124 -12.12 -6.05 11.78
N SER A 125 -13.44 -6.03 11.68
CA SER A 125 -14.34 -6.06 12.84
C SER A 125 -15.56 -6.93 12.56
N LEU A 126 -16.40 -7.14 13.58
CA LEU A 126 -17.67 -7.84 13.41
C LEU A 126 -18.78 -6.84 13.00
N ASN A 127 -19.63 -7.25 12.05
CA ASN A 127 -20.89 -6.57 11.77
C ASN A 127 -21.94 -6.88 12.86
N LYS A 128 -23.17 -6.37 12.70
CA LYS A 128 -24.24 -6.56 13.69
C LYS A 128 -24.68 -8.02 13.81
N GLU A 129 -24.46 -8.79 12.76
CA GLU A 129 -24.78 -10.20 12.61
C GLU A 129 -23.63 -11.11 13.12
N GLY A 130 -22.54 -10.53 13.63
CA GLY A 130 -21.39 -11.27 14.16
C GLY A 130 -20.46 -11.84 13.08
N GLN A 131 -20.56 -11.38 11.83
CA GLN A 131 -19.70 -11.77 10.72
C GLN A 131 -18.54 -10.79 10.58
N THR A 132 -17.37 -11.30 10.19
CA THR A 132 -16.20 -10.46 9.90
C THR A 132 -16.45 -9.57 8.69
N ARG A 133 -15.97 -8.33 8.77
CA ARG A 133 -15.96 -7.37 7.68
C ARG A 133 -14.72 -6.49 7.78
N ILE A 134 -14.30 -5.93 6.66
CA ILE A 134 -13.28 -4.89 6.64
C ILE A 134 -13.86 -3.64 7.29
N SER A 135 -13.17 -3.13 8.30
CA SER A 135 -13.58 -1.99 9.12
C SER A 135 -12.77 -0.73 8.81
N GLY A 136 -11.55 -0.88 8.28
CA GLY A 136 -10.69 0.24 7.92
C GLY A 136 -9.49 -0.19 7.08
N ILE A 137 -8.92 0.77 6.37
CA ILE A 137 -7.62 0.67 5.71
C ILE A 137 -6.82 1.85 6.23
N ILE A 138 -5.63 1.58 6.77
CA ILE A 138 -4.79 2.54 7.50
C ILE A 138 -3.41 2.65 6.85
N ASP A 139 -2.65 3.64 7.29
CA ASP A 139 -1.30 3.92 6.82
C ASP A 139 -1.16 4.38 5.37
N LEU A 140 -1.73 5.56 5.09
CA LEU A 140 -1.53 6.29 3.83
C LEU A 140 -0.10 6.92 3.72
N GLY A 141 0.89 6.40 4.44
CA GLY A 141 2.28 6.87 4.40
C GLY A 141 2.87 6.81 3.00
N ASP A 142 2.51 5.75 2.26
CA ASP A 142 3.00 5.45 0.92
C ASP A 142 2.08 5.88 -0.22
N ALA A 143 1.00 6.60 0.08
CA ALA A 143 0.09 7.07 -0.94
C ALA A 143 0.80 7.96 -1.98
N HIS A 144 0.68 7.57 -3.26
CA HIS A 144 1.34 8.21 -4.40
C HIS A 144 0.53 8.02 -5.69
N SER A 145 0.92 8.71 -6.75
CA SER A 145 0.29 8.56 -8.08
C SER A 145 0.85 7.33 -8.79
N ALA A 146 -0.02 6.39 -9.17
CA ALA A 146 0.33 5.19 -9.94
C ALA A 146 -0.93 4.56 -10.57
N PRO A 147 -0.79 3.55 -11.45
CA PRO A 147 -1.93 2.79 -11.94
C PRO A 147 -2.76 2.18 -10.80
N ARG A 148 -4.09 2.36 -10.87
CA ARG A 148 -5.00 1.88 -9.81
C ARG A 148 -4.91 0.36 -9.55
N VAL A 149 -4.47 -0.40 -10.54
CA VAL A 149 -4.33 -1.86 -10.46
C VAL A 149 -3.23 -2.28 -9.48
N PHE A 150 -2.31 -1.39 -9.13
CA PHE A 150 -1.24 -1.72 -8.19
C PHE A 150 -1.76 -1.99 -6.78
N ASP A 151 -2.71 -1.20 -6.28
CA ASP A 151 -3.38 -1.47 -5.01
C ASP A 151 -4.11 -2.82 -5.03
N LEU A 152 -4.72 -3.18 -6.17
CA LEU A 152 -5.35 -4.50 -6.35
C LEU A 152 -4.31 -5.62 -6.30
N ALA A 153 -3.17 -5.46 -6.98
CA ALA A 153 -2.10 -6.46 -6.98
C ALA A 153 -1.55 -6.72 -5.58
N ILE A 154 -1.36 -5.65 -4.78
CA ILE A 154 -0.93 -5.78 -3.37
C ILE A 154 -1.99 -6.50 -2.55
N ALA A 155 -3.26 -6.09 -2.65
CA ALA A 155 -4.34 -6.74 -1.92
C ALA A 155 -4.48 -8.23 -2.26
N ILE A 156 -4.23 -8.63 -3.51
CA ILE A 156 -4.20 -10.05 -3.92
C ILE A 156 -3.01 -10.77 -3.30
N ALA A 157 -1.81 -10.18 -3.34
CA ALA A 157 -0.60 -10.79 -2.80
C ALA A 157 -0.70 -11.08 -1.29
N TYR A 158 -1.40 -10.22 -0.55
CA TYR A 158 -1.61 -10.35 0.89
C TYR A 158 -2.99 -10.87 1.29
N GLY A 159 -3.89 -11.13 0.34
CA GLY A 159 -5.26 -11.58 0.58
C GLY A 159 -5.44 -13.10 0.54
N ILE A 160 -4.33 -13.84 0.51
CA ILE A 160 -4.28 -15.31 0.43
C ILE A 160 -4.43 -15.93 1.83
#